data_AF-A0A0Q6AL63-F1
#
_entry.id   AF-A0A0Q6AL63-F1
#
_cell.length_a   1.000
_cell.length_b   1.000
_cell.length_c   1.000
_cell.angle_alpha   90.00
_cell.angle_beta   90.00
_cell.angle_gamma   90.00
#
_symmetry.space_group_name_H-M   'P 1'
#
loop_
_entity.id
_entity.type
_entity.pdbx_description
1 polymer ?
#
loop_
_entity_poly.entity_id
_entity_poly.type
_entity_poly.pdbx_seq_one_letter_code
_entity_poly.pdbx_strand_id
1 'polypeptide(L)'
;MLPKDELSLLRKSLESKESFLPLLQFFVKKSTEEITEKEKNPENQLNYSNFYSIYTENYSKLHADLIFENCQSPIERIFISSLLLLFIKNRILGFSITPRLPDIEDSMRNYRKNHKAILKLINNYKNTTGDSNLTNFKTFFKETYINVGKYTEVDYYEVWEHYYIVKNFTFNSYHITLQPEFPNFKIDNKSIRPDILVWCPGNKKIKLIVECDGFQFHSSKQSFENDRRRDRLLKSNGYDVIRYSGSEIFRDPVGVSEDLYNFLKKYNERKF
;
A
#
# COMPACT_ATOMS: atom_id res chain seq x y z
N MET A 1 7.48 -26.95 -3.82
CA MET A 1 8.29 -26.49 -2.67
C MET A 1 9.72 -26.32 -3.16
N LEU A 2 10.34 -25.16 -2.95
CA LEU A 2 11.71 -24.89 -3.43
C LEU A 2 12.73 -25.79 -2.69
N PRO A 3 13.83 -26.21 -3.35
CA PRO A 3 14.98 -26.81 -2.68
C PRO A 3 15.49 -25.95 -1.51
N LYS A 4 16.05 -26.59 -0.48
CA LYS A 4 16.46 -25.92 0.77
C LYS A 4 17.46 -24.79 0.55
N ASP A 5 18.41 -24.98 -0.36
CA ASP A 5 19.45 -23.98 -0.67
C ASP A 5 18.87 -22.77 -1.41
N GLU A 6 17.94 -23.01 -2.35
CA GLU A 6 17.21 -21.94 -3.04
C GLU A 6 16.32 -21.13 -2.09
N LEU A 7 15.62 -21.80 -1.17
CA LEU A 7 14.81 -21.12 -0.15
C LEU A 7 15.67 -20.26 0.79
N SER A 8 16.88 -20.72 1.12
CA SER A 8 17.84 -19.95 1.91
C SER A 8 18.29 -18.68 1.18
N LEU A 9 18.64 -18.81 -0.10
CA LEU A 9 19.02 -17.68 -0.95
C LEU A 9 17.88 -16.69 -1.15
N LEU A 10 16.66 -17.17 -1.37
CA LEU A 10 15.47 -16.34 -1.49
C LEU A 10 15.27 -15.48 -0.24
N ARG A 11 15.30 -16.07 0.95
CA ARG A 11 15.09 -15.31 2.20
C ARG A 11 16.16 -14.25 2.40
N LYS A 12 17.43 -14.57 2.15
CA LYS A 12 18.52 -13.58 2.17
C LYS A 12 18.29 -12.44 1.19
N SER A 13 17.69 -12.73 0.03
CA SER A 13 17.35 -11.73 -0.99
C SER A 13 16.16 -10.86 -0.58
N LEU A 14 15.23 -11.37 0.23
CA LEU A 14 14.04 -10.62 0.67
C LEU A 14 14.29 -9.79 1.94
N GLU A 15 15.25 -10.19 2.77
CA GLU A 15 15.47 -9.64 4.11
C GLU A 15 16.22 -8.31 4.13
N SER A 16 17.13 -8.06 3.18
CA SER A 16 17.95 -6.83 3.15
C SER A 16 17.71 -6.03 1.87
N LYS A 17 17.81 -4.70 1.99
CA LYS A 17 17.59 -3.78 0.86
C LYS A 17 18.57 -4.04 -0.28
N GLU A 18 19.84 -4.24 0.05
CA GLU A 18 20.91 -4.44 -0.93
C GLU A 18 20.67 -5.66 -1.81
N SER A 19 20.26 -6.78 -1.22
CA SER A 19 19.98 -8.02 -1.96
C SER A 19 18.58 -8.03 -2.60
N PHE A 20 17.63 -7.25 -2.06
CA PHE A 20 16.28 -7.17 -2.60
C PHE A 20 16.17 -6.34 -3.87
N LEU A 21 16.89 -5.22 -3.96
CA LEU A 21 16.77 -4.29 -5.08
C LEU A 21 17.04 -4.93 -6.47
N PRO A 22 18.08 -5.77 -6.66
CA PRO A 22 18.28 -6.48 -7.93
C PRO A 22 17.13 -7.43 -8.27
N LEU A 23 16.59 -8.13 -7.26
CA LEU A 23 15.44 -9.03 -7.43
C LEU A 23 14.18 -8.26 -7.83
N LEU A 24 13.92 -7.13 -7.17
CA LEU A 24 12.82 -6.23 -7.49
C LEU A 24 12.92 -5.71 -8.93
N GLN A 25 14.09 -5.23 -9.33
CA GLN A 25 14.35 -4.74 -10.70
C GLN A 25 14.09 -5.83 -11.74
N PHE A 26 14.49 -7.08 -11.46
CA PHE A 26 14.21 -8.21 -12.34
C PHE A 26 12.70 -8.44 -12.52
N PHE A 27 11.93 -8.41 -11.43
CA PHE A 27 10.47 -8.57 -11.48
C PHE A 27 9.77 -7.43 -12.23
N VAL A 28 10.18 -6.18 -12.00
CA VAL A 28 9.64 -5.02 -12.72
C VAL A 28 9.93 -5.14 -14.22
N LYS A 29 11.18 -5.44 -14.60
CA LYS A 29 11.59 -5.63 -15.99
C LYS A 29 10.74 -6.72 -16.66
N LYS A 30 10.62 -7.89 -16.02
CA LYS A 30 9.81 -9.00 -16.55
C LYS A 30 8.34 -8.63 -16.70
N SER A 31 7.75 -7.97 -15.70
CA SER A 31 6.37 -7.49 -15.79
C SER A 31 6.16 -6.51 -16.95
N THR A 32 7.10 -5.61 -17.20
CA THR A 32 7.03 -4.63 -18.30
C THR A 32 7.19 -5.29 -19.68
N GLU A 33 8.13 -6.23 -19.82
CA GLU A 33 8.32 -7.01 -21.05
C GLU A 33 7.02 -7.70 -21.47
N GLU A 34 6.36 -8.37 -20.54
CA GLU A 34 5.12 -9.10 -20.79
C GLU A 34 3.89 -8.21 -21.06
N ILE A 35 3.92 -6.91 -20.71
CA ILE A 35 2.88 -5.94 -21.09
C ILE A 35 3.18 -5.41 -22.48
N THR A 36 4.44 -5.06 -22.73
CA THR A 36 4.91 -4.58 -24.04
C THR A 36 4.61 -5.60 -25.15
N GLU A 37 4.79 -6.89 -24.89
CA GLU A 37 4.43 -7.95 -25.85
C GLU A 37 2.93 -7.99 -26.17
N LYS A 38 2.06 -7.72 -25.19
CA LYS A 38 0.60 -7.66 -25.39
C LYS A 38 0.17 -6.42 -26.19
N GLU A 39 0.91 -5.32 -26.06
CA GLU A 39 0.65 -4.06 -26.75
C GLU A 39 1.11 -4.02 -28.21
N LYS A 40 2.00 -4.94 -28.63
CA LYS A 40 2.38 -5.10 -30.04
C LYS A 40 1.23 -5.51 -30.97
N ASN A 41 -0.01 -5.55 -30.48
CA ASN A 41 -1.24 -5.66 -31.27
C ASN A 41 -1.53 -4.29 -31.96
N PRO A 42 -1.55 -4.22 -33.31
CA PRO A 42 -1.54 -2.97 -34.08
C PRO A 42 -2.72 -2.00 -33.89
N GLU A 43 -3.73 -2.33 -33.08
CA GLU A 43 -4.91 -1.48 -32.87
C GLU A 43 -4.75 -0.41 -31.76
N ASN A 44 -3.68 -0.44 -30.95
CA ASN A 44 -3.50 0.49 -29.82
C ASN A 44 -2.46 1.59 -30.09
N GLN A 45 -2.92 2.83 -30.28
CA GLN A 45 -2.06 4.03 -30.43
C GLN A 45 -1.56 4.62 -29.10
N LEU A 46 -1.89 4.01 -27.95
CA LEU A 46 -1.44 4.44 -26.62
C LEU A 46 -0.43 3.42 -26.07
N ASN A 47 0.81 3.86 -25.85
CA ASN A 47 1.88 3.04 -25.28
C ASN A 47 1.75 3.01 -23.75
N TYR A 48 0.81 2.19 -23.26
CA TYR A 48 0.58 2.02 -21.82
C TYR A 48 1.76 1.34 -21.13
N SER A 49 2.55 0.51 -21.84
CA SER A 49 3.70 -0.18 -21.28
C SER A 49 4.81 0.80 -20.88
N ASN A 50 5.01 1.89 -21.63
CA ASN A 50 5.95 2.95 -21.28
C ASN A 50 5.53 3.66 -19.98
N PHE A 51 4.26 4.07 -19.87
CA PHE A 51 3.74 4.67 -18.64
C PHE A 51 3.87 3.69 -17.47
N TYR A 52 3.40 2.45 -17.66
CA TYR A 52 3.46 1.40 -16.65
C TYR A 52 4.88 1.13 -16.18
N SER A 53 5.86 1.09 -17.08
CA SER A 53 7.26 0.86 -16.75
C SER A 53 7.79 1.96 -15.83
N ILE A 54 7.64 3.22 -16.23
CA ILE A 54 8.11 4.37 -15.45
C ILE A 54 7.40 4.42 -14.10
N TYR A 55 6.08 4.25 -14.10
CA TYR A 55 5.27 4.25 -12.89
C TYR A 55 5.70 3.13 -11.93
N THR A 56 5.72 1.89 -12.41
CA THR A 56 6.04 0.71 -11.59
C THR A 56 7.45 0.77 -11.06
N GLU A 57 8.43 1.18 -11.87
CA GLU A 57 9.81 1.30 -11.43
C GLU A 57 9.94 2.30 -10.27
N ASN A 58 9.42 3.52 -10.43
CA ASN A 58 9.53 4.55 -9.39
C ASN A 58 8.77 4.16 -8.11
N TYR A 59 7.53 3.70 -8.23
CA TYR A 59 6.72 3.32 -7.08
C TYR A 59 7.28 2.09 -6.36
N SER A 60 7.81 1.10 -7.10
CA SER A 60 8.42 -0.08 -6.49
C SER A 60 9.65 0.25 -5.65
N LYS A 61 10.48 1.21 -6.09
CA LYS A 61 11.65 1.69 -5.33
C LYS A 61 11.22 2.40 -4.05
N LEU A 62 10.25 3.31 -4.14
CA LEU A 62 9.66 3.98 -2.96
C LEU A 62 9.09 2.96 -1.97
N HIS A 63 8.35 1.97 -2.47
CA HIS A 63 7.81 0.90 -1.64
C HIS A 63 8.92 0.08 -0.96
N ALA A 64 9.99 -0.25 -1.68
CA ALA A 64 11.15 -0.92 -1.09
C ALA A 64 11.76 -0.07 0.04
N ASP A 65 11.96 1.23 -0.18
CA ASP A 65 12.46 2.14 0.84
C ASP A 65 11.59 2.10 2.10
N LEU A 66 10.27 2.23 1.94
CA LEU A 66 9.32 2.16 3.05
C LEU A 66 9.36 0.83 3.80
N ILE A 67 9.54 -0.31 3.12
CA ILE A 67 9.68 -1.63 3.76
C ILE A 67 10.89 -1.62 4.69
N PHE A 68 12.06 -1.23 4.18
CA PHE A 68 13.31 -1.32 4.93
C PHE A 68 13.46 -0.22 5.99
N GLU A 69 12.68 0.86 5.90
CA GLU A 69 12.60 1.92 6.92
C GLU A 69 11.63 1.59 8.06
N ASN A 70 10.54 0.84 7.79
CA ASN A 70 9.43 0.70 8.75
C ASN A 70 9.28 -0.71 9.35
N CYS A 71 9.66 -1.77 8.64
CA CYS A 71 9.55 -3.14 9.18
C CYS A 71 10.55 -3.36 10.33
N GLN A 72 10.06 -3.90 11.45
CA GLN A 72 10.82 -4.00 12.71
C GLN A 72 11.55 -5.33 12.87
N SER A 73 11.23 -6.32 12.05
CA SER A 73 11.86 -7.64 12.10
C SER A 73 12.26 -8.18 10.72
N PRO A 74 13.24 -9.11 10.66
CA PRO A 74 13.54 -9.89 9.47
C PRO A 74 12.31 -10.57 8.85
N ILE A 75 11.39 -11.06 9.69
CA ILE A 75 10.19 -11.77 9.25
C ILE A 75 9.23 -10.83 8.52
N GLU A 76 8.96 -9.64 9.07
CA GLU A 76 8.15 -8.62 8.39
C GLU A 76 8.78 -8.22 7.04
N ARG A 77 10.10 -8.02 7.00
CA ARG A 77 10.81 -7.69 5.75
C ARG A 77 10.66 -8.79 4.71
N ILE A 78 10.95 -10.04 5.09
CA ILE A 78 10.80 -11.20 4.19
C ILE A 78 9.37 -11.29 3.65
N PHE A 79 8.37 -11.13 4.52
CA PHE A 79 6.97 -11.24 4.15
C PHE A 79 6.55 -10.12 3.19
N ILE A 80 6.75 -8.86 3.56
CA ILE A 80 6.29 -7.72 2.74
C ILE A 80 7.09 -7.61 1.43
N SER A 81 8.39 -7.90 1.44
CA SER A 81 9.19 -7.98 0.21
C SER A 81 8.65 -9.05 -0.74
N SER A 82 8.31 -10.24 -0.23
CA SER A 82 7.71 -11.31 -1.03
C SER A 82 6.33 -10.91 -1.59
N LEU A 83 5.50 -10.28 -0.76
CA LEU A 83 4.18 -9.77 -1.16
C LEU A 83 4.30 -8.70 -2.27
N LEU A 84 5.25 -7.77 -2.15
CA LEU A 84 5.54 -6.75 -3.16
C LEU A 84 5.88 -7.38 -4.52
N LEU A 85 6.77 -8.37 -4.55
CA LEU A 85 7.11 -9.09 -5.78
C LEU A 85 5.90 -9.82 -6.38
N LEU A 86 5.04 -10.39 -5.54
CA LEU A 86 3.82 -11.06 -5.97
C LEU A 86 2.83 -10.08 -6.63
N PHE A 87 2.66 -8.87 -6.08
CA PHE A 87 1.81 -7.84 -6.69
C PHE A 87 2.34 -7.40 -8.06
N ILE A 88 3.67 -7.20 -8.17
CA ILE A 88 4.33 -6.85 -9.44
C ILE A 88 4.14 -7.97 -10.46
N LYS A 89 4.39 -9.24 -10.08
CA LYS A 89 4.21 -10.42 -10.94
C LYS A 89 2.77 -10.52 -11.46
N ASN A 90 1.78 -10.27 -10.61
CA ASN A 90 0.36 -10.35 -11.00
C ASN A 90 -0.14 -9.07 -11.70
N ARG A 91 0.72 -8.07 -11.91
CA ARG A 91 0.41 -6.81 -12.62
C ARG A 91 -0.76 -6.05 -12.00
N ILE A 92 -0.93 -6.18 -10.69
CA ILE A 92 -2.00 -5.50 -9.97
C ILE A 92 -1.45 -4.16 -9.47
N LEU A 93 -1.87 -3.08 -10.14
CA LEU A 93 -1.69 -1.70 -9.70
C LEU A 93 -2.48 -1.37 -8.42
N GLY A 94 -3.28 -2.32 -7.94
CA GLY A 94 -4.12 -2.21 -6.76
C GLY A 94 -3.38 -2.35 -5.43
N PHE A 95 -2.11 -1.94 -5.30
CA PHE A 95 -1.46 -1.85 -3.99
C PHE A 95 -0.55 -0.61 -3.85
N SER A 96 -0.45 -0.08 -2.63
CA SER A 96 0.47 1.00 -2.24
C SER A 96 0.99 0.73 -0.83
N ILE A 97 2.30 0.67 -0.66
CA ILE A 97 2.91 0.63 0.67
C ILE A 97 2.98 2.06 1.19
N THR A 98 2.54 2.26 2.43
CA THR A 98 2.50 3.56 3.09
C THR A 98 3.34 3.52 4.36
N PRO A 99 3.99 4.63 4.72
CA PRO A 99 4.82 4.72 5.92
C PRO A 99 3.98 4.54 7.18
N ARG A 100 4.66 4.45 8.34
CA ARG A 100 4.02 4.56 9.64
C ARG A 100 3.14 5.82 9.74
N LEU A 101 1.92 5.62 10.21
CA LEU A 101 0.94 6.68 10.48
C LEU A 101 0.62 6.72 11.98
N PRO A 102 0.99 7.81 12.71
CA PRO A 102 0.84 7.91 14.17
C PRO A 102 -0.61 7.89 14.70
N ASP A 103 -1.57 8.35 13.88
CA ASP A 103 -2.99 8.15 14.13
C ASP A 103 -3.62 7.63 12.85
N ILE A 104 -3.75 6.32 12.74
CA ILE A 104 -4.23 5.67 11.52
C ILE A 104 -5.70 5.96 11.25
N GLU A 105 -6.54 6.08 12.28
CA GLU A 105 -7.96 6.37 12.10
C GLU A 105 -8.16 7.80 11.59
N ASP A 106 -7.42 8.76 12.12
CA ASP A 106 -7.49 10.13 11.62
C ASP A 106 -6.83 10.29 10.24
N SER A 107 -5.71 9.62 10.00
CA SER A 107 -5.04 9.62 8.69
C SER A 107 -5.96 9.07 7.60
N MET A 108 -6.62 7.94 7.84
CA MET A 108 -7.60 7.36 6.92
C MET A 108 -8.83 8.26 6.69
N ARG A 109 -9.25 9.02 7.71
CA ARG A 109 -10.36 9.99 7.61
C ARG A 109 -9.94 11.19 6.76
N ASN A 110 -8.78 11.75 7.03
CA ASN A 110 -8.21 12.91 6.35
C ASN A 110 -7.89 12.59 4.90
N TYR A 111 -7.32 11.42 4.60
CA TYR A 111 -7.07 10.98 3.23
C TYR A 111 -8.34 11.02 2.36
N ARG A 112 -9.44 10.46 2.88
CA ARG A 112 -10.75 10.47 2.19
C ARG A 112 -11.35 11.87 2.09
N LYS A 113 -11.18 12.70 3.12
CA LYS A 113 -11.63 14.11 3.13
C LYS A 113 -10.88 14.92 2.08
N ASN A 114 -9.56 14.80 2.02
CA ASN A 114 -8.69 15.47 1.06
C ASN A 114 -9.05 15.06 -0.37
N HIS A 115 -9.26 13.76 -0.61
CA HIS A 115 -9.70 13.28 -1.92
C HIS A 115 -11.01 13.96 -2.38
N LYS A 116 -12.01 14.04 -1.51
CA LYS A 116 -13.28 14.73 -1.83
C LYS A 116 -13.09 16.23 -2.06
N ALA A 117 -12.25 16.88 -1.27
CA ALA A 117 -11.97 18.31 -1.40
C ALA A 117 -11.30 18.63 -2.74
N ILE A 118 -10.29 17.84 -3.14
CA ILE A 118 -9.58 17.99 -4.40
C ILE A 118 -10.50 17.77 -5.60
N LEU A 119 -11.34 16.72 -5.58
CA LEU A 119 -12.31 16.50 -6.65
C LEU A 119 -13.33 17.64 -6.74
N LYS A 120 -13.78 18.17 -5.60
CA LYS A 120 -14.69 19.32 -5.56
C LYS A 120 -14.03 20.56 -6.14
N LEU A 121 -12.77 20.84 -5.80
CA LEU A 121 -12.00 21.96 -6.35
C LEU A 121 -11.94 21.88 -7.88
N ILE A 122 -11.58 20.71 -8.41
CA ILE A 122 -11.44 20.49 -9.85
C ILE A 122 -12.79 20.56 -10.57
N ASN A 123 -13.85 19.97 -9.99
CA ASN A 123 -15.18 20.07 -10.58
C ASN A 123 -15.71 21.51 -10.56
N ASN A 124 -15.46 22.27 -9.48
CA ASN A 124 -15.82 23.69 -9.41
C ASN A 124 -15.09 24.49 -10.49
N TYR A 125 -13.80 24.24 -10.70
CA TYR A 125 -13.04 24.84 -11.80
C TYR A 125 -13.71 24.56 -13.15
N LYS A 126 -13.93 23.28 -13.48
CA LYS A 126 -14.56 22.86 -14.75
C LYS A 126 -15.91 23.53 -14.97
N ASN A 127 -16.74 23.61 -13.94
CA ASN A 127 -18.07 24.21 -14.02
C ASN A 127 -18.02 25.73 -14.18
N THR A 128 -17.03 26.40 -13.57
CA THR A 128 -16.92 27.86 -13.59
C THR A 128 -16.29 28.38 -14.88
N THR A 129 -15.32 27.65 -15.43
CA THR A 129 -14.55 28.09 -16.61
C THR A 129 -15.00 27.43 -17.92
N GLY A 130 -15.72 26.31 -17.85
CA GLY A 130 -16.01 25.47 -19.02
C GLY A 130 -14.81 24.64 -19.50
N ASP A 131 -13.63 24.77 -18.88
CA ASP A 131 -12.42 24.03 -19.27
C ASP A 131 -12.45 22.60 -18.70
N SER A 132 -13.15 21.71 -19.40
CA SER A 132 -13.28 20.31 -19.05
C SER A 132 -11.95 19.54 -19.07
N ASN A 133 -10.98 20.02 -19.87
CA ASN A 133 -9.70 19.36 -20.13
C ASN A 133 -8.58 19.82 -19.20
N LEU A 134 -8.86 20.79 -18.33
CA LEU A 134 -7.90 21.35 -17.36
C LEU A 134 -6.70 22.04 -18.03
N THR A 135 -6.83 22.47 -19.27
CA THR A 135 -5.78 23.14 -20.05
C THR A 135 -5.25 24.39 -19.34
N ASN A 136 -6.12 25.15 -18.69
CA ASN A 136 -5.78 26.40 -18.00
C ASN A 136 -5.78 26.27 -16.47
N PHE A 137 -5.85 25.04 -15.93
CA PHE A 137 -6.01 24.83 -14.49
C PHE A 137 -4.82 25.37 -13.68
N LYS A 138 -3.58 25.22 -14.17
CA LYS A 138 -2.39 25.77 -13.50
C LYS A 138 -2.45 27.28 -13.35
N THR A 139 -2.77 27.97 -14.45
CA THR A 139 -2.91 29.43 -14.47
C THR A 139 -4.01 29.88 -13.52
N PHE A 140 -5.19 29.27 -13.61
CA PHE A 140 -6.30 29.53 -12.71
C PHE A 140 -5.93 29.31 -11.25
N PHE A 141 -5.28 28.18 -10.92
CA PHE A 141 -4.90 27.87 -9.55
C PHE A 141 -3.91 28.91 -9.03
N LYS A 142 -2.91 29.26 -9.84
CA LYS A 142 -1.91 30.27 -9.48
C LYS A 142 -2.54 31.63 -9.19
N GLU A 143 -3.41 32.12 -10.07
CA GLU A 143 -4.06 33.43 -9.93
C GLU A 143 -5.06 33.46 -8.76
N THR A 144 -5.84 32.40 -8.60
CA THR A 144 -6.92 32.33 -7.60
C THR A 144 -6.41 32.05 -6.19
N TYR A 145 -5.31 31.32 -6.06
CA TYR A 145 -4.87 30.75 -4.79
C TYR A 145 -3.44 31.12 -4.41
N ILE A 146 -2.48 31.01 -5.32
CA ILE A 146 -1.06 31.22 -5.01
C ILE A 146 -0.74 32.71 -4.89
N ASN A 147 -1.12 33.51 -5.88
CA ASN A 147 -0.82 34.95 -5.92
C ASN A 147 -1.47 35.73 -4.77
N VAL A 148 -2.56 35.19 -4.19
CA VAL A 148 -3.26 35.76 -3.03
C VAL A 148 -2.82 35.14 -1.69
N GLY A 149 -1.77 34.31 -1.70
CA GLY A 149 -1.14 33.75 -0.50
C GLY A 149 -1.93 32.65 0.21
N LYS A 150 -2.93 32.03 -0.44
CA LYS A 150 -3.72 30.94 0.17
C LYS A 150 -3.03 29.58 0.07
N TYR A 151 -2.25 29.37 -0.99
CA TYR A 151 -1.58 28.11 -1.29
C TYR A 151 -0.21 28.38 -1.95
N THR A 152 0.60 27.33 -2.05
CA THR A 152 1.93 27.34 -2.65
C THR A 152 1.93 26.60 -4.00
N GLU A 153 3.04 26.69 -4.74
CA GLU A 153 3.26 25.86 -5.93
C GLU A 153 3.34 24.37 -5.56
N VAL A 154 3.80 24.02 -4.34
CA VAL A 154 3.82 22.63 -3.87
C VAL A 154 2.39 22.10 -3.74
N ASP A 155 1.49 22.86 -3.13
CA ASP A 155 0.07 22.48 -3.01
C ASP A 155 -0.59 22.26 -4.39
N TYR A 156 -0.21 23.04 -5.40
CA TYR A 156 -0.66 22.82 -6.78
C TYR A 156 -0.23 21.44 -7.30
N TYR A 157 1.05 21.08 -7.12
CA TYR A 157 1.54 19.78 -7.58
C TYR A 157 0.90 18.62 -6.81
N GLU A 158 0.62 18.77 -5.51
CA GLU A 158 -0.12 17.77 -4.73
C GLU A 158 -1.55 17.59 -5.26
N VAL A 159 -2.27 18.68 -5.55
CA VAL A 159 -3.60 18.63 -6.17
C VAL A 159 -3.55 17.93 -7.53
N TRP A 160 -2.54 18.25 -8.33
CA TRP A 160 -2.34 17.71 -9.67
C TRP A 160 -2.01 16.21 -9.62
N GLU A 161 -1.01 15.82 -8.83
CA GLU A 161 -0.65 14.43 -8.58
C GLU A 161 -1.86 13.64 -8.09
N HIS A 162 -2.61 14.19 -7.13
CA HIS A 162 -3.78 13.50 -6.61
C HIS A 162 -4.84 13.25 -7.68
N TYR A 163 -5.08 14.21 -8.58
CA TYR A 163 -6.09 14.05 -9.63
C TYR A 163 -5.70 13.05 -10.72
N TYR A 164 -4.43 13.02 -11.12
CA TYR A 164 -3.96 12.12 -12.19
C TYR A 164 -3.55 10.75 -11.67
N ILE A 165 -2.91 10.70 -10.51
CA ILE A 165 -2.38 9.46 -9.95
C ILE A 165 -3.32 8.89 -8.90
N VAL A 166 -3.56 9.62 -7.81
CA VAL A 166 -4.29 9.05 -6.68
C VAL A 166 -5.70 8.64 -7.07
N LYS A 167 -6.45 9.55 -7.69
CA LYS A 167 -7.84 9.30 -8.11
C LYS A 167 -7.97 8.06 -8.99
N ASN A 168 -7.06 7.87 -9.94
CA ASN A 168 -7.21 6.86 -10.99
C ASN A 168 -6.54 5.53 -10.65
N PHE A 169 -5.49 5.54 -9.82
CA PHE A 169 -4.66 4.35 -9.56
C PHE A 169 -4.65 3.91 -8.10
N THR A 170 -4.56 4.84 -7.13
CA THR A 170 -4.31 4.47 -5.73
C THR A 170 -5.51 4.64 -4.79
N PHE A 171 -6.53 5.42 -5.15
CA PHE A 171 -7.66 5.67 -4.26
C PHE A 171 -8.50 4.41 -4.00
N ASN A 172 -8.64 3.57 -5.02
CA ASN A 172 -9.35 2.28 -4.93
C ASN A 172 -8.38 1.09 -4.80
N SER A 173 -7.10 1.33 -4.51
CA SER A 173 -6.10 0.28 -4.27
C SER A 173 -6.08 -0.14 -2.80
N TYR A 174 -5.38 -1.24 -2.51
CA TYR A 174 -5.00 -1.61 -1.15
C TYR A 174 -3.84 -0.75 -0.66
N HIS A 175 -4.03 -0.08 0.45
CA HIS A 175 -3.00 0.65 1.18
C HIS A 175 -2.48 -0.26 2.28
N ILE A 176 -1.21 -0.63 2.21
CA ILE A 176 -0.49 -1.45 3.17
C ILE A 176 0.31 -0.50 4.04
N THR A 177 -0.25 -0.13 5.18
CA THR A 177 0.42 0.73 6.17
C THR A 177 1.26 -0.14 7.10
N LEU A 178 2.56 0.13 7.14
CA LEU A 178 3.50 -0.56 8.03
C LEU A 178 3.52 0.11 9.40
N GLN A 179 3.49 -0.70 10.45
CA GLN A 179 3.53 -0.27 11.85
C GLN A 179 2.48 0.83 12.21
N PRO A 180 1.19 0.70 11.82
CA PRO A 180 0.17 1.71 12.08
C PRO A 180 -0.09 1.87 13.57
N GLU A 181 -0.31 3.10 14.03
CA GLU A 181 -0.62 3.38 15.43
C GLU A 181 -2.09 3.71 15.65
N PHE A 182 -2.66 3.11 16.69
CA PHE A 182 -4.01 3.34 17.15
C PHE A 182 -3.99 4.03 18.52
N PRO A 183 -3.79 5.36 18.58
CA PRO A 183 -3.61 6.07 19.84
C PRO A 183 -4.84 5.97 20.76
N ASN A 184 -6.03 5.81 20.16
CA ASN A 184 -7.30 5.71 20.87
C ASN A 184 -7.69 4.27 21.25
N PHE A 185 -6.99 3.25 20.72
CA PHE A 185 -7.29 1.85 21.05
C PHE A 185 -6.29 1.40 22.09
N LYS A 186 -6.74 1.36 23.35
CA LYS A 186 -5.87 1.12 24.50
C LYS A 186 -6.24 -0.16 25.24
N ILE A 187 -5.22 -0.91 25.64
CA ILE A 187 -5.31 -2.02 26.58
C ILE A 187 -4.31 -1.75 27.68
N ASP A 188 -4.76 -1.75 28.93
CA ASP A 188 -3.92 -1.45 30.10
C ASP A 188 -3.13 -0.13 29.90
N ASN A 189 -3.81 0.90 29.39
CA ASN A 189 -3.28 2.23 29.01
C ASN A 189 -2.22 2.25 27.89
N LYS A 190 -1.92 1.12 27.24
CA LYS A 190 -1.01 1.06 26.09
C LYS A 190 -1.78 1.06 24.78
N SER A 191 -1.37 1.90 23.83
CA SER A 191 -1.93 1.92 22.49
C SER A 191 -1.59 0.63 21.73
N ILE A 192 -2.47 0.26 20.81
CA ILE A 192 -2.23 -0.85 19.89
C ILE A 192 -1.40 -0.36 18.71
N ARG A 193 -0.32 -1.09 18.42
CA ARG A 193 0.47 -1.00 17.19
C ARG A 193 0.56 -2.40 16.59
N PRO A 194 -0.20 -2.69 15.53
CA PRO A 194 -0.03 -3.90 14.74
C PRO A 194 1.13 -3.77 13.77
N ASP A 195 1.56 -4.89 13.18
CA ASP A 195 2.64 -4.85 12.18
C ASP A 195 2.19 -4.22 10.87
N ILE A 196 0.99 -4.56 10.39
CA ILE A 196 0.47 -4.11 9.10
C ILE A 196 -1.04 -3.83 9.21
N LEU A 197 -1.49 -2.75 8.57
CA LEU A 197 -2.88 -2.53 8.20
C LEU A 197 -3.02 -2.52 6.68
N VAL A 198 -3.88 -3.38 6.15
CA VAL A 198 -4.40 -3.30 4.79
C VAL A 198 -5.76 -2.60 4.83
N TRP A 199 -5.88 -1.47 4.13
CA TRP A 199 -7.12 -0.72 4.01
C TRP A 199 -7.35 -0.22 2.58
N CYS A 200 -8.56 0.25 2.28
CA CYS A 200 -8.85 0.88 0.99
C CYS A 200 -9.51 2.26 1.21
N PRO A 201 -8.98 3.35 0.64
CA PRO A 201 -9.62 4.65 0.74
C PRO A 201 -11.03 4.66 0.13
N GLY A 202 -11.20 4.07 -1.05
CA GLY A 202 -12.48 3.95 -1.75
C GLY A 202 -13.48 3.01 -1.09
N ASN A 203 -13.02 1.98 -0.37
CA ASN A 203 -13.88 1.03 0.32
C ASN A 203 -13.62 1.00 1.83
N LYS A 204 -14.44 1.72 2.59
CA LYS A 204 -14.35 1.84 4.06
C LYS A 204 -14.51 0.51 4.81
N LYS A 205 -15.07 -0.51 4.19
CA LYS A 205 -15.25 -1.83 4.80
C LYS A 205 -13.96 -2.64 4.81
N ILE A 206 -12.95 -2.23 4.05
CA ILE A 206 -11.65 -2.91 4.00
C ILE A 206 -10.77 -2.33 5.10
N LYS A 207 -10.64 -3.09 6.18
CA LYS A 207 -9.80 -2.81 7.34
C LYS A 207 -9.27 -4.14 7.89
N LEU A 208 -8.12 -4.58 7.41
CA LEU A 208 -7.51 -5.86 7.77
C LEU A 208 -6.17 -5.62 8.45
N ILE A 209 -6.05 -6.06 9.70
CA ILE A 209 -4.78 -6.16 10.41
C ILE A 209 -4.09 -7.46 10.04
N VAL A 210 -2.80 -7.39 9.78
CA VAL A 210 -1.93 -8.55 9.58
C VAL A 210 -0.80 -8.45 10.59
N GLU A 211 -0.70 -9.44 11.48
CA GLU A 211 0.41 -9.56 12.46
C GLU A 211 1.38 -10.64 12.01
N CYS A 212 2.68 -10.37 12.15
CA CYS A 212 3.78 -11.27 11.86
C CYS A 212 4.36 -11.79 13.18
N ASP A 213 3.78 -12.85 13.72
CA ASP A 213 4.08 -13.32 15.07
C ASP A 213 5.49 -13.96 15.15
N GLY A 214 6.50 -13.19 15.53
CA GLY A 214 7.85 -13.69 15.79
C GLY A 214 7.88 -14.73 16.91
N PHE A 215 8.57 -15.85 16.69
CA PHE A 215 8.65 -17.00 17.63
C PHE A 215 9.16 -16.63 19.05
N GLN A 216 9.80 -15.47 19.21
CA GLN A 216 10.51 -15.10 20.43
C GLN A 216 9.66 -14.40 21.51
N PHE A 217 8.38 -14.09 21.26
CA PHE A 217 7.63 -13.18 22.17
C PHE A 217 6.39 -13.71 22.88
N HIS A 218 5.81 -14.86 22.53
CA HIS A 218 4.45 -15.16 23.01
C HIS A 218 4.20 -16.64 23.33
N SER A 219 4.75 -17.12 24.45
CA SER A 219 4.38 -18.44 24.99
C SER A 219 3.78 -18.41 26.39
N SER A 220 3.61 -17.21 27.01
CA SER A 220 2.95 -17.10 28.30
C SER A 220 1.43 -16.98 28.15
N LYS A 221 0.68 -17.57 29.08
CA LYS A 221 -0.78 -17.44 29.16
C LYS A 221 -1.24 -15.98 29.14
N GLN A 222 -0.49 -15.10 29.81
CA GLN A 222 -0.79 -13.68 29.88
C GLN A 222 -0.66 -12.98 28.53
N SER A 223 0.34 -13.33 27.72
CA SER A 223 0.48 -12.76 26.37
C SER A 223 -0.69 -13.17 25.49
N PHE A 224 -1.08 -14.45 25.53
CA PHE A 224 -2.21 -14.95 24.77
C PHE A 224 -3.55 -14.28 25.16
N GLU A 225 -3.76 -14.03 26.45
CA GLU A 225 -4.93 -13.29 26.92
C GLU A 225 -4.91 -11.82 26.46
N ASN A 226 -3.73 -11.19 26.44
CA ASN A 226 -3.55 -9.82 25.93
C ASN A 226 -3.83 -9.76 24.42
N ASP A 227 -3.32 -10.71 23.63
CA ASP A 227 -3.54 -10.79 22.19
C ASP A 227 -5.02 -10.96 21.87
N ARG A 228 -5.72 -11.85 22.59
CA ARG A 228 -7.18 -11.99 22.46
C ARG A 228 -7.94 -10.71 22.85
N ARG A 229 -7.46 -9.94 23.82
CA ARG A 229 -8.06 -8.63 24.16
C ARG A 229 -7.83 -7.63 23.04
N ARG A 230 -6.63 -7.58 22.44
CA ARG A 230 -6.29 -6.74 21.27
C ARG A 230 -7.20 -7.07 20.09
N ASP A 231 -7.30 -8.35 19.75
CA ASP A 231 -8.09 -8.81 18.62
C ASP A 231 -9.57 -8.49 18.80
N ARG A 232 -10.14 -8.67 20.00
CA ARG A 232 -11.53 -8.27 20.28
C ARG A 232 -11.74 -6.76 20.18
N LEU A 233 -10.81 -5.95 20.68
CA LEU A 233 -10.90 -4.50 20.59
C LEU A 233 -10.87 -4.04 19.12
N LEU A 234 -9.90 -4.54 18.35
CA LEU A 234 -9.80 -4.29 16.90
C LEU A 234 -11.08 -4.73 16.18
N LYS A 235 -11.56 -5.95 16.44
CA LYS A 235 -12.77 -6.50 15.82
C LYS A 235 -14.02 -5.69 16.12
N SER A 236 -14.21 -5.27 17.37
CA SER A 236 -15.35 -4.42 17.76
C SER A 236 -15.33 -3.04 17.08
N ASN A 237 -14.17 -2.59 16.62
CA ASN A 237 -13.99 -1.35 15.85
C ASN A 237 -13.98 -1.58 14.32
N GLY A 238 -14.38 -2.77 13.86
CA GLY A 238 -14.53 -3.08 12.44
C GLY A 238 -13.25 -3.51 11.73
N TYR A 239 -12.21 -3.90 12.47
CA TYR A 239 -10.99 -4.47 11.92
C TYR A 239 -11.05 -5.99 11.92
N ASP A 240 -10.80 -6.61 10.78
CA ASP A 240 -10.49 -8.03 10.73
C ASP A 240 -9.01 -8.23 11.08
N VAL A 241 -8.66 -9.38 11.68
CA VAL A 241 -7.28 -9.69 12.08
C VAL A 241 -6.91 -11.05 11.51
N ILE A 242 -5.75 -11.13 10.88
CA ILE A 242 -5.08 -12.38 10.53
C ILE A 242 -3.66 -12.36 11.10
N ARG A 243 -3.17 -13.55 11.46
CA ARG A 243 -1.85 -13.72 12.07
C ARG A 243 -1.11 -14.80 11.30
N TYR A 244 0.13 -14.52 10.93
CA TYR A 244 1.05 -15.50 10.37
C TYR A 244 2.21 -15.67 11.34
N SER A 245 2.50 -16.91 11.75
CA SER A 245 3.66 -17.15 12.59
C SER A 245 4.93 -16.88 11.78
N GLY A 246 5.97 -16.39 12.45
CA GLY A 246 7.28 -16.21 11.85
C GLY A 246 7.84 -17.52 11.30
N SER A 247 7.44 -18.67 11.84
CA SER A 247 7.81 -19.97 11.31
C SER A 247 7.12 -20.33 9.99
N GLU A 248 5.87 -19.89 9.78
CA GLU A 248 5.16 -20.04 8.50
C GLU A 248 5.82 -19.17 7.44
N ILE A 249 6.02 -17.88 7.75
CA ILE A 249 6.68 -16.92 6.86
C ILE A 249 8.09 -17.39 6.51
N PHE A 250 8.87 -17.85 7.49
CA PHE A 250 10.25 -18.29 7.27
C PHE A 250 10.34 -19.59 6.46
N ARG A 251 9.34 -20.48 6.56
CA ARG A 251 9.32 -21.76 5.85
C ARG A 251 8.85 -21.60 4.41
N ASP A 252 7.85 -20.76 4.17
CA ASP A 252 7.26 -20.55 2.85
C ASP A 252 6.79 -19.10 2.66
N PRO A 253 7.73 -18.15 2.45
CA PRO A 253 7.37 -16.74 2.32
C PRO A 253 6.48 -16.46 1.10
N VAL A 254 6.67 -17.23 0.01
CA VAL A 254 5.86 -17.12 -1.21
C VAL A 254 4.45 -17.62 -0.94
N GLY A 255 4.28 -18.81 -0.36
CA GLY A 255 2.97 -19.37 -0.05
C GLY A 255 2.16 -18.50 0.91
N VAL A 256 2.80 -17.93 1.94
CA VAL A 256 2.13 -16.99 2.87
C VAL A 256 1.73 -15.69 2.18
N SER A 257 2.56 -15.17 1.27
CA SER A 257 2.21 -14.01 0.45
C SER A 257 1.04 -14.29 -0.48
N GLU A 258 1.02 -15.47 -1.11
CA GLU A 258 -0.08 -15.94 -1.96
C GLU A 258 -1.38 -16.13 -1.18
N ASP A 259 -1.31 -16.64 0.06
CA ASP A 259 -2.47 -16.75 0.94
C ASP A 259 -3.10 -15.38 1.22
N LEU A 260 -2.30 -14.40 1.67
CA LEU A 260 -2.80 -13.04 1.90
C LEU A 260 -3.35 -12.42 0.62
N TYR A 261 -2.64 -12.55 -0.49
CA TYR A 261 -3.08 -12.03 -1.79
C TYR A 261 -4.44 -12.60 -2.21
N ASN A 262 -4.62 -13.92 -2.09
CA ASN A 262 -5.88 -14.59 -2.41
C ASN A 262 -6.99 -14.25 -1.41
N PHE A 263 -6.64 -14.08 -0.13
CA PHE A 263 -7.56 -13.59 0.89
C PHE A 263 -8.08 -12.21 0.50
N LEU A 264 -7.19 -11.25 0.17
CA LEU A 264 -7.57 -9.90 -0.23
C LEU A 264 -8.49 -9.90 -1.45
N LYS A 265 -8.20 -10.72 -2.48
CA LYS A 265 -9.07 -10.83 -3.65
C LYS A 265 -10.53 -11.17 -3.26
N LYS A 266 -10.71 -12.21 -2.42
CA LYS A 266 -12.02 -12.63 -1.92
C LYS A 266 -12.62 -11.65 -0.92
N TYR A 267 -11.78 -11.01 -0.12
CA TYR A 267 -12.18 -10.04 0.91
C TYR A 267 -12.83 -8.82 0.27
N ASN A 268 -12.31 -8.37 -0.87
CA ASN A 268 -12.92 -7.33 -1.69
C ASN A 268 -14.34 -7.74 -2.10
N GLU A 269 -14.48 -8.91 -2.72
CA GLU A 269 -15.74 -9.43 -3.28
C GLU A 269 -16.84 -9.57 -2.21
N ARG A 270 -16.49 -10.00 -0.99
CA ARG A 270 -17.45 -10.19 0.12
C ARG A 270 -17.99 -8.90 0.71
N LYS A 271 -17.33 -7.76 0.46
CA LYS A 271 -17.66 -6.47 1.07
C LYS A 271 -18.33 -5.51 0.08
N PHE A 272 -18.47 -5.89 -1.18
CA PHE A 272 -19.36 -5.22 -2.13
C PHE A 272 -20.81 -5.64 -1.88
#